data_AF-A0A3A4V9X6-F1
#
_entry.id   AF-A0A3A4V9X6-F1
#
_cell.length_a   1.000
_cell.length_b   1.000
_cell.length_c   1.000
_cell.angle_alpha   90.00
_cell.angle_beta   90.00
_cell.angle_gamma   90.00
#
_symmetry.space_group_name_H-M   'P 1'
#
loop_
_entity.id
_entity.type
_entity.pdbx_description
1 polymer ?
#
loop_
_entity_poly.entity_id
_entity_poly.type
_entity_poly.pdbx_seq_one_letter_code
_entity_poly.pdbx_strand_id
1 'polypeptide(L)'
;MDENNQDGSEVLETTEEVAEETIETPEESAEDRLTRIEAEKAELEAKNKQLYERAKKAEEAKKAEPSNETNLSPKDFLALTEHKVSSEDFDEVIRVAKILDKPVHEALRDATLKTILEQRTEERRTASATNTRGSSRGAAKVSGDDLLRRAEATGEVPDSDEGMRALALARAQGK
;
A
#
# COMPACT_ATOMS: atom_id res chain seq x y z
N MET A 1 -13.81 -4.05 65.65
CA MET A 1 -14.77 -3.29 64.84
C MET A 1 -14.90 -3.94 63.47
N ASP A 2 -15.47 -5.12 63.25
CA ASP A 2 -16.00 -6.26 64.02
C ASP A 2 -16.20 -7.34 62.92
N GLU A 3 -15.61 -8.52 63.05
CA GLU A 3 -16.23 -9.71 63.64
C GLU A 3 -17.63 -10.09 63.11
N ASN A 4 -17.66 -11.35 62.66
CA ASN A 4 -18.69 -12.36 62.87
C ASN A 4 -19.86 -12.53 61.88
N ASN A 5 -19.71 -13.67 61.20
CA ASN A 5 -20.70 -14.57 60.67
C ASN A 5 -21.43 -15.32 61.81
N GLN A 6 -22.76 -15.24 61.89
CA GLN A 6 -23.70 -16.17 62.55
C GLN A 6 -25.09 -15.88 61.95
N ASP A 7 -25.66 -16.78 61.13
CA ASP A 7 -26.47 -17.96 61.48
C ASP A 7 -27.89 -17.58 61.97
N GLY A 8 -28.90 -18.29 61.46
CA GLY A 8 -30.25 -18.27 62.04
C GLY A 8 -31.40 -17.88 61.10
N SER A 9 -32.10 -18.91 60.65
CA SER A 9 -33.42 -18.96 60.01
C SER A 9 -34.48 -18.00 60.55
N GLU A 10 -35.26 -17.39 59.65
CA GLU A 10 -36.71 -17.25 59.83
C GLU A 10 -37.43 -17.54 58.51
N VAL A 11 -38.31 -18.54 58.58
CA VAL A 11 -39.26 -18.96 57.56
C VAL A 11 -40.39 -17.94 57.55
N LEU A 12 -40.64 -17.32 56.40
CA LEU A 12 -41.91 -16.62 56.14
C LEU A 12 -42.47 -17.12 54.81
N GLU A 13 -43.34 -18.13 54.94
CA GLU A 13 -44.36 -18.45 53.94
C GLU A 13 -45.13 -17.18 53.58
N THR A 14 -44.96 -16.73 52.35
CA THR A 14 -45.93 -15.85 51.68
C THR A 14 -46.27 -16.51 50.35
N THR A 15 -47.32 -17.31 50.42
CA THR A 15 -48.15 -17.67 49.28
C THR A 15 -48.73 -16.38 48.69
N GLU A 16 -48.26 -15.96 47.52
CA GLU A 16 -49.00 -15.02 46.69
C GLU A 16 -48.83 -15.39 45.22
N GLU A 17 -49.98 -15.55 44.58
CA GLU A 17 -50.30 -16.12 43.28
C GLU A 17 -49.25 -15.94 42.18
N VAL A 18 -48.74 -17.07 41.69
CA VAL A 18 -48.25 -17.18 40.32
C VAL A 18 -49.46 -16.98 39.43
N ALA A 19 -49.62 -15.76 38.90
CA ALA A 19 -50.44 -15.53 37.72
C ALA A 19 -49.84 -16.39 36.59
N GLU A 20 -50.43 -17.55 36.36
CA GLU A 20 -50.27 -18.34 35.15
C GLU A 20 -50.69 -17.47 33.97
N GLU A 21 -49.73 -16.71 33.42
CA GLU A 21 -49.86 -16.20 32.06
C GLU A 21 -49.86 -17.42 31.15
N THR A 22 -51.07 -17.81 30.77
CA THR A 22 -51.37 -18.93 29.89
C THR A 22 -50.76 -18.59 28.54
N ILE A 23 -49.53 -19.05 28.31
CA ILE A 23 -48.96 -19.08 26.96
C ILE A 23 -49.76 -20.16 26.23
N GLU A 24 -50.82 -19.74 25.55
CA GLU A 24 -51.52 -20.51 24.53
C GLU A 24 -50.50 -20.96 23.49
N THR A 25 -49.95 -22.15 23.70
CA THR A 25 -49.29 -22.88 22.62
C THR A 25 -50.41 -23.30 21.68
N PRO A 26 -50.44 -22.82 20.42
CA PRO A 26 -51.37 -23.39 19.47
C PRO A 26 -50.98 -24.86 19.32
N GLU A 27 -51.91 -25.76 19.66
CA GLU A 27 -51.84 -27.18 19.32
C GLU A 27 -51.84 -27.30 17.79
N GLU A 28 -50.70 -27.02 17.16
CA GLU A 28 -50.46 -27.41 15.79
C GLU A 28 -50.39 -28.92 15.74
N SER A 29 -51.31 -29.50 14.96
CA SER A 29 -51.30 -30.92 14.64
C SER A 29 -49.93 -31.31 14.11
N ALA A 30 -49.48 -32.54 14.39
CA ALA A 30 -48.23 -33.06 13.86
C ALA A 30 -48.16 -32.95 12.31
N GLU A 31 -49.31 -32.93 11.66
CA GLU A 31 -49.49 -32.73 10.21
C GLU A 31 -49.15 -31.30 9.76
N ASP A 32 -49.50 -30.28 10.55
CA ASP A 32 -49.17 -28.87 10.25
C ASP A 32 -47.67 -28.58 10.41
N ARG A 33 -47.02 -29.28 11.34
CA ARG A 33 -45.55 -29.19 11.51
C ARG A 33 -44.81 -29.86 10.35
N LEU A 34 -45.28 -31.03 9.90
CA LEU A 34 -44.69 -31.74 8.77
C LEU A 34 -44.81 -30.92 7.47
N THR A 35 -45.98 -30.34 7.20
CA THR A 35 -46.19 -29.52 5.99
C THR A 35 -45.34 -28.25 5.98
N ARG A 36 -45.11 -27.61 7.14
CA ARG A 36 -44.17 -26.48 7.24
C ARG A 36 -42.72 -26.88 7.01
N ILE A 37 -42.28 -28.00 7.58
CA ILE A 37 -40.93 -28.53 7.39
C ILE A 37 -40.69 -28.89 5.91
N GLU A 38 -41.68 -29.46 5.24
CA GLU A 38 -41.61 -29.78 3.81
C GLU A 38 -41.56 -28.52 2.94
N ALA A 39 -42.36 -27.49 3.27
CA ALA A 39 -42.33 -26.20 2.59
C ALA A 39 -40.98 -25.48 2.78
N GLU A 40 -40.43 -25.50 4.00
CA GLU A 40 -39.13 -24.89 4.31
C GLU A 40 -37.98 -25.62 3.61
N LYS A 41 -38.03 -26.96 3.53
CA LYS A 41 -37.06 -27.75 2.75
C LYS A 41 -37.12 -27.42 1.27
N ALA A 42 -38.32 -27.31 0.70
CA ALA A 42 -38.49 -26.94 -0.71
C ALA A 42 -37.98 -25.52 -0.99
N GLU A 43 -38.19 -24.58 -0.07
CA GLU A 43 -37.69 -23.21 -0.18
C GLU A 43 -36.15 -23.16 -0.08
N LEU A 44 -35.57 -23.91 0.85
CA LEU A 44 -34.12 -24.04 1.01
C LEU A 44 -33.47 -24.68 -0.22
N GLU A 45 -34.10 -25.70 -0.81
CA GLU A 45 -33.60 -26.35 -2.02
C GLU A 45 -33.64 -25.40 -3.23
N ALA A 46 -34.71 -24.60 -3.36
CA ALA A 46 -34.81 -23.57 -4.39
C ALA A 46 -33.74 -22.47 -4.22
N LYS A 47 -33.52 -21.99 -3.00
CA LYS A 47 -32.47 -21.00 -2.68
C LYS A 47 -31.07 -21.57 -2.96
N ASN A 48 -30.80 -22.81 -2.55
CA ASN A 48 -29.52 -23.47 -2.81
C ASN A 48 -29.25 -23.65 -4.31
N LYS A 49 -30.28 -23.99 -5.10
CA LYS A 49 -30.14 -24.09 -6.55
C LYS A 49 -29.80 -22.74 -7.19
N GLN A 50 -30.45 -21.66 -6.77
CA GLN A 50 -30.14 -20.31 -7.25
C GLN A 50 -28.73 -19.86 -6.86
N LEU A 51 -28.31 -20.15 -5.62
CA LEU A 51 -26.96 -19.85 -5.15
C LEU A 51 -25.91 -20.66 -5.91
N TYR A 52 -26.17 -21.94 -6.19
CA TYR A 52 -25.29 -22.79 -6.97
C TYR A 52 -25.14 -22.29 -8.41
N GLU A 53 -26.24 -21.92 -9.07
CA GLU A 53 -26.18 -21.36 -10.43
C GLU A 53 -25.45 -20.01 -10.48
N ARG A 54 -25.64 -19.16 -9.46
CA ARG A 54 -24.91 -17.88 -9.35
C ARG A 54 -23.43 -18.10 -9.07
N ALA A 55 -23.10 -19.05 -8.20
CA ALA A 55 -21.71 -19.42 -7.89
C ALA A 55 -21.02 -20.01 -9.11
N LYS A 56 -21.69 -20.91 -9.85
CA LYS A 56 -21.17 -21.50 -11.08
C LYS A 56 -20.93 -20.45 -12.16
N LYS A 57 -21.85 -19.50 -12.36
CA LYS A 57 -21.64 -18.37 -13.28
C LYS A 57 -20.48 -17.46 -12.85
N ALA A 58 -20.33 -17.21 -11.55
CA ALA A 58 -19.22 -16.43 -11.02
C ALA A 58 -17.87 -17.18 -11.13
N GLU A 59 -17.89 -18.51 -11.01
CA GLU A 59 -16.70 -19.35 -11.18
C GLU A 59 -16.30 -19.47 -12.65
N GLU A 60 -17.26 -19.64 -13.57
CA GLU A 60 -17.02 -19.60 -15.02
C GLU A 60 -16.48 -18.23 -15.46
N ALA A 61 -16.96 -17.13 -14.88
CA ALA A 61 -16.41 -15.79 -15.12
C ALA A 61 -14.99 -15.61 -14.52
N LYS A 62 -14.64 -16.35 -13.46
CA LYS A 62 -13.28 -16.36 -12.87
C LYS A 62 -12.32 -17.33 -13.57
N LYS A 63 -12.85 -18.32 -14.29
CA LYS A 63 -12.09 -19.32 -15.05
C LYS A 63 -11.70 -18.82 -16.46
N ALA A 64 -12.22 -17.67 -16.88
CA ALA A 64 -11.51 -16.82 -17.83
C ALA A 64 -10.23 -16.35 -17.13
N GLU A 65 -9.13 -17.03 -17.45
CA GLU A 65 -7.80 -16.74 -16.91
C GLU A 65 -7.54 -15.23 -16.94
N PRO A 66 -6.93 -14.63 -15.90
CA PRO A 66 -6.40 -13.29 -16.05
C PRO A 66 -5.29 -13.41 -17.08
N SER A 67 -5.60 -13.08 -18.34
CA SER A 67 -4.58 -12.87 -19.34
C SER A 67 -3.75 -11.70 -18.83
N ASN A 68 -2.66 -12.01 -18.14
CA ASN A 68 -1.60 -11.08 -17.76
C ASN A 68 -0.82 -10.57 -18.97
N GLU A 69 -1.35 -10.78 -20.18
CA GLU A 69 -0.94 -10.05 -21.35
C GLU A 69 -1.36 -8.58 -21.16
N THR A 70 -0.41 -7.80 -20.66
CA THR A 70 -0.32 -6.37 -20.86
C THR A 70 -0.21 -6.08 -22.35
N ASN A 71 -1.29 -6.34 -23.09
CA ASN A 71 -1.43 -6.04 -24.50
C ASN A 71 -1.58 -4.52 -24.65
N LEU A 72 -0.46 -3.81 -24.49
CA LEU A 72 -0.35 -2.39 -24.82
C LEU A 72 -0.52 -2.26 -26.33
N SER A 73 -1.53 -1.50 -26.75
CA SER A 73 -1.66 -1.14 -28.15
C SER A 73 -0.46 -0.28 -28.57
N PRO A 74 0.00 -0.32 -29.84
CA PRO A 74 1.01 0.62 -30.34
C PRO A 74 0.65 2.09 -30.09
N LYS A 75 -0.66 2.40 -30.05
CA LYS A 75 -1.17 3.73 -29.71
C LYS A 75 -0.92 4.10 -28.24
N ASP A 76 -1.04 3.13 -27.34
CA ASP A 76 -0.80 3.33 -25.92
C ASP A 76 0.70 3.52 -25.64
N PHE A 77 1.55 2.78 -26.37
CA PHE A 77 3.00 3.00 -26.31
C PHE A 77 3.37 4.42 -26.75
N LEU A 78 2.79 4.92 -27.86
CA LEU A 78 3.03 6.28 -28.31
C LEU A 78 2.60 7.30 -27.22
N ALA A 79 1.42 7.12 -26.63
CA ALA A 79 0.94 7.99 -25.56
C ALA A 79 1.87 8.01 -24.34
N LEU A 80 2.38 6.85 -23.90
CA LEU A 80 3.34 6.77 -22.80
C LEU A 80 4.64 7.54 -23.11
N THR A 81 5.12 7.48 -24.36
CA THR A 81 6.32 8.21 -24.79
C THR A 81 6.09 9.72 -24.90
N GLU A 82 4.95 10.16 -25.44
CA GLU A 82 4.59 11.57 -25.56
C GLU A 82 4.47 12.24 -24.19
N HIS A 83 3.88 11.51 -23.23
CA HIS A 83 3.72 11.96 -21.85
C HIS A 83 4.96 11.77 -20.97
N LYS A 84 6.08 11.28 -21.53
CA LYS A 84 7.38 11.07 -20.85
C LYS A 84 7.25 10.23 -19.56
N VAL A 85 6.40 9.20 -19.60
CA VAL A 85 6.22 8.30 -18.46
C VAL A 85 7.46 7.41 -18.33
N SER A 86 7.94 7.23 -17.10
CA SER A 86 9.05 6.31 -16.80
C SER A 86 8.60 4.85 -16.95
N SER A 87 9.53 3.97 -17.30
CA SER A 87 9.25 2.53 -17.44
C SER A 87 8.72 1.90 -16.15
N GLU A 88 9.11 2.42 -15.00
CA GLU A 88 8.66 1.96 -13.68
C GLU A 88 7.18 2.29 -13.40
N ASP A 89 6.63 3.28 -14.09
CA ASP A 89 5.25 3.73 -13.88
C ASP A 89 4.26 3.13 -14.89
N PHE A 90 4.74 2.38 -15.90
CA PHE A 90 3.87 1.78 -16.91
C PHE A 90 2.82 0.85 -16.30
N ASP A 91 3.21 0.01 -15.34
CA ASP A 91 2.28 -0.91 -14.68
C ASP A 91 1.25 -0.19 -13.81
N GLU A 92 1.59 0.97 -13.24
CA GLU A 92 0.65 1.81 -12.51
C GLU A 92 -0.38 2.41 -13.47
N VAL A 93 0.08 2.99 -14.58
CA VAL A 93 -0.80 3.57 -15.60
C VAL A 93 -1.75 2.52 -16.16
N ILE A 94 -1.27 1.30 -16.42
CA ILE A 94 -2.11 0.19 -16.90
C ILE A 94 -3.14 -0.20 -15.83
N ARG A 95 -2.75 -0.29 -14.55
CA ARG A 95 -3.69 -0.59 -13.45
C ARG A 95 -4.77 0.46 -13.33
N VAL A 96 -4.41 1.73 -13.35
CA VAL A 96 -5.37 2.84 -13.26
C VAL A 96 -6.28 2.88 -14.49
N ALA A 97 -5.75 2.66 -15.69
CA ALA A 97 -6.55 2.56 -16.91
C ALA A 97 -7.59 1.42 -16.82
N LYS A 98 -7.20 0.26 -16.28
CA LYS A 98 -8.13 -0.87 -16.02
C LYS A 98 -9.18 -0.54 -14.96
N ILE A 99 -8.80 0.16 -13.89
CA ILE A 99 -9.76 0.56 -12.82
C ILE A 99 -10.78 1.56 -13.35
N LEU A 100 -10.36 2.46 -14.24
CA LEU A 100 -11.21 3.50 -14.82
C LEU A 100 -11.98 3.04 -16.06
N ASP A 101 -11.79 1.79 -16.52
CA ASP A 101 -12.33 1.26 -17.78
C ASP A 101 -12.09 2.20 -18.99
N LYS A 102 -10.93 2.86 -19.00
CA LYS A 102 -10.52 3.82 -20.03
C LYS A 102 -9.25 3.37 -20.73
N PRO A 103 -9.05 3.71 -22.01
CA PRO A 103 -7.80 3.40 -22.67
C PRO A 103 -6.65 4.21 -22.05
N VAL A 104 -5.42 3.70 -22.14
CA VAL A 104 -4.23 4.26 -21.47
C VAL A 104 -4.02 5.74 -21.84
N HIS A 105 -4.21 6.10 -23.11
CA HIS A 105 -4.08 7.48 -23.56
C HIS A 105 -5.12 8.45 -22.94
N GLU A 106 -6.29 7.95 -22.54
CA GLU A 106 -7.30 8.75 -21.86
C GLU A 106 -7.04 8.79 -20.35
N ALA A 107 -6.59 7.68 -19.76
CA ALA A 107 -6.19 7.62 -18.37
C ALA A 107 -5.05 8.61 -18.04
N LEU A 108 -4.08 8.78 -18.95
CA LEU A 108 -2.98 9.75 -18.82
C LEU A 108 -3.43 11.22 -18.77
N ARG A 109 -4.66 11.52 -19.19
CA ARG A 109 -5.24 12.87 -19.10
C ARG A 109 -5.89 13.15 -17.76
N ASP A 110 -6.11 12.12 -16.95
CA ASP A 110 -6.71 12.30 -15.63
C ASP A 110 -5.75 13.08 -14.71
N ALA A 111 -6.31 14.06 -13.99
CA ALA A 111 -5.55 14.93 -13.10
C ALA A 111 -4.90 14.12 -11.97
N THR A 112 -5.60 13.11 -11.45
CA THR A 112 -5.11 12.29 -10.33
C THR A 112 -3.85 11.52 -10.74
N LEU A 113 -3.90 10.79 -11.85
CA LEU A 113 -2.76 10.03 -12.36
C LEU A 113 -1.58 10.95 -12.70
N LYS A 114 -1.85 12.11 -13.31
CA LYS A 114 -0.81 13.09 -13.61
C LYS A 114 -0.10 13.58 -12.35
N THR A 115 -0.83 13.90 -11.29
CA THR A 115 -0.23 14.34 -10.01
C THR A 115 0.63 13.26 -9.37
N ILE A 116 0.20 12.00 -9.43
CA ILE A 116 0.96 10.86 -8.90
C ILE A 116 2.27 10.67 -9.67
N LEU A 117 2.20 10.74 -11.01
CA LEU A 117 3.39 10.62 -11.86
C LEU A 117 4.37 11.78 -11.61
N GLU A 118 3.89 13.01 -11.48
CA GLU A 118 4.72 14.17 -11.15
C GLU A 118 5.43 14.00 -9.80
N GLN A 119 4.70 13.58 -8.75
CA GLN A 119 5.28 13.29 -7.43
C GLN A 119 6.38 12.23 -7.52
N ARG A 120 6.13 11.11 -8.21
CA ARG A 120 7.14 10.05 -8.38
C ARG A 120 8.35 10.50 -9.18
N THR A 121 8.17 11.38 -10.18
CA THR A 121 9.32 11.96 -10.90
C THR A 121 10.17 12.85 -9.99
N GLU A 122 9.54 13.61 -9.08
CA GLU A 122 10.24 14.43 -8.10
C GLU A 122 10.95 13.59 -7.05
N GLU A 123 10.29 12.55 -6.53
CA GLU A 123 10.89 11.55 -5.63
C GLU A 123 12.14 10.92 -6.25
N ARG A 124 12.08 10.51 -7.51
CA ARG A 124 13.26 9.97 -8.21
C ARG A 124 14.36 11.00 -8.42
N ARG A 125 13.99 12.24 -8.75
CA ARG A 125 14.96 13.32 -8.92
C ARG A 125 15.67 13.62 -7.61
N THR A 126 14.94 13.68 -6.51
CA THR A 126 15.49 13.91 -5.17
C THR A 126 16.32 12.72 -4.70
N ALA A 127 15.85 11.48 -4.89
CA ALA A 127 16.59 10.26 -4.59
C ALA A 127 17.92 10.18 -5.37
N SER A 128 17.91 10.55 -6.65
CA SER A 128 19.14 10.59 -7.46
C SER A 128 20.11 11.64 -6.94
N ALA A 129 19.63 12.84 -6.60
CA ALA A 129 20.46 13.91 -6.05
C ALA A 129 21.04 13.55 -4.67
N THR A 130 20.25 12.93 -3.79
CA THR A 130 20.73 12.53 -2.45
C THR A 130 21.71 11.37 -2.52
N ASN A 131 21.47 10.39 -3.41
CA ASN A 131 22.41 9.28 -3.61
C ASN A 131 23.77 9.76 -4.13
N THR A 132 23.81 10.81 -4.96
CA THR A 132 25.09 11.41 -5.41
C THR A 132 25.84 12.19 -4.32
N ARG A 133 25.19 12.53 -3.19
CA ARG A 133 25.84 13.26 -2.08
C ARG A 133 26.76 12.38 -1.23
N GLY A 134 26.66 11.05 -1.36
CA GLY A 134 27.54 10.09 -0.69
C GLY A 134 28.96 10.04 -1.28
N SER A 135 29.15 10.49 -2.51
CA SER A 135 30.48 10.81 -3.03
C SER A 135 30.88 12.18 -2.50
N SER A 136 31.13 12.24 -1.18
CA SER A 136 32.01 13.24 -0.60
C SER A 136 33.14 13.47 -1.59
N ARG A 137 33.36 14.72 -1.99
CA ARG A 137 34.57 15.10 -2.74
C ARG A 137 35.73 14.52 -1.94
N GLY A 138 36.20 13.33 -2.30
CA GLY A 138 37.27 12.65 -1.58
C GLY A 138 38.37 13.68 -1.50
N ALA A 139 38.72 14.10 -0.28
CA ALA A 139 39.44 15.33 0.03
C ALA A 139 40.36 15.66 -1.14
N ALA A 140 39.94 16.61 -1.98
CA ALA A 140 40.62 16.85 -3.25
C ALA A 140 42.07 17.13 -2.88
N LYS A 141 43.00 16.26 -3.32
CA LYS A 141 44.42 16.44 -3.04
C LYS A 141 44.77 17.84 -3.52
N VAL A 142 45.06 18.74 -2.58
CA VAL A 142 45.32 20.14 -2.89
C VAL A 142 46.51 20.16 -3.84
N SER A 143 46.33 20.76 -5.03
CA SER A 143 47.35 20.73 -6.07
C SER A 143 48.58 21.55 -5.65
N GLY A 144 49.75 21.26 -6.21
CA GLY A 144 50.98 22.02 -5.91
C GLY A 144 50.83 23.51 -6.18
N ASP A 145 50.04 23.89 -7.20
CA ASP A 145 49.75 25.28 -7.55
C ASP A 145 48.81 25.96 -6.53
N ASP A 146 47.83 25.22 -6.01
CA ASP A 146 46.95 25.73 -4.95
C ASP A 146 47.73 25.91 -3.64
N LEU A 147 48.70 25.04 -3.36
CA LEU A 147 49.61 25.17 -2.22
C LEU A 147 50.55 26.38 -2.38
N LEU A 148 51.08 26.61 -3.58
CA LEU A 148 51.89 27.79 -3.88
C LEU A 148 51.09 29.09 -3.67
N ARG A 149 49.89 29.18 -4.24
CA ARG A 149 49.01 30.35 -4.10
C ARG A 149 48.65 30.64 -2.65
N ARG A 150 48.40 29.60 -1.85
CA ARG A 150 48.15 29.76 -0.40
C ARG A 150 49.40 30.22 0.34
N ALA A 151 50.56 29.61 0.07
CA ALA A 151 51.81 30.03 0.68
C ALA A 151 52.21 31.47 0.34
N GLU A 152 51.92 31.95 -0.88
CA GLU A 152 52.17 33.34 -1.28
C GLU A 152 51.18 34.33 -0.64
N ALA A 153 49.92 33.94 -0.47
CA ALA A 153 48.87 34.81 0.04
C ALA A 153 48.81 34.87 1.58
N THR A 154 48.97 33.73 2.25
CA THR A 154 48.80 33.60 3.71
C THR A 154 50.10 33.25 4.45
N GLY A 155 51.15 32.84 3.72
CA GLY A 155 52.40 32.36 4.34
C GLY A 155 52.30 30.96 4.94
N GLU A 156 51.17 30.27 4.77
CA GLU A 156 50.95 28.92 5.29
C GLU A 156 51.64 27.87 4.40
N VAL A 157 52.55 27.10 5.00
CA VAL A 157 53.28 26.02 4.34
C VAL A 157 52.70 24.68 4.80
N PRO A 158 52.56 23.68 3.91
CA PRO A 158 52.06 22.36 4.30
C PRO A 158 53.02 21.64 5.26
N ASP A 159 52.48 21.05 6.33
CA ASP A 159 53.26 20.27 7.31
C ASP A 159 53.61 18.84 6.84
N SER A 160 53.05 18.41 5.70
CA SER A 160 53.32 17.09 5.13
C SER A 160 54.52 17.13 4.18
N ASP A 161 55.39 16.12 4.26
CA ASP A 161 56.54 15.97 3.35
C ASP A 161 56.14 15.96 1.87
N GLU A 162 54.99 15.36 1.55
CA GLU A 162 54.44 15.35 0.20
C GLU A 162 53.98 16.74 -0.26
N GLY A 163 53.36 17.52 0.64
CA GLY A 163 52.91 18.88 0.36
C GLY A 163 54.08 19.85 0.19
N MET A 164 55.14 19.71 0.99
CA MET A 164 56.37 20.49 0.85
C MET A 164 57.08 20.21 -0.48
N ARG A 165 57.18 18.93 -0.89
CA ARG A 165 57.75 18.56 -2.20
C ARG A 165 56.92 19.11 -3.35
N ALA A 166 55.60 19.00 -3.29
CA ALA A 166 54.70 19.52 -4.31
C ALA A 166 54.81 21.05 -4.45
N LEU A 167 54.89 21.77 -3.34
CA LEU A 167 55.08 23.22 -3.32
C LEU A 167 56.44 23.63 -3.91
N ALA A 168 57.52 22.92 -3.54
CA ALA A 168 58.85 23.18 -4.07
C ALA A 168 58.93 22.94 -5.59
N LEU A 169 58.29 21.87 -6.08
CA LEU A 169 58.20 21.57 -7.51
C LEU A 169 57.39 22.63 -8.27
N ALA A 170 56.24 23.05 -7.74
CA ALA A 170 55.42 24.10 -8.34
C ALA A 170 56.20 25.42 -8.44
N ARG A 171 56.96 25.78 -7.39
CA ARG A 171 57.80 26.99 -7.39
C ARG A 171 58.97 26.90 -8.38
N ALA A 172 59.53 25.71 -8.59
CA ALA A 172 60.61 25.50 -9.55
C ALA A 172 60.14 25.56 -11.02
N GLN A 173 58.88 25.21 -11.28
CA GLN A 173 58.27 25.24 -12.61
C GLN A 173 57.68 26.61 -12.99
N GLY A 174 57.42 27.49 -12.02
CA GLY A 174 56.89 28.84 -12.23
C GLY A 174 57.95 29.94 -12.50
N LYS A 175 59.21 29.57 -12.74
CA LYS A 175 60.29 30.46 -13.20
C LYS A 175 60.65 30.16 -14.65
#